data_AF-A0A5J5TMV7-F1
#
_entry.id   AF-A0A5J5TMV7-F1
#
_cell.length_a   1.000
_cell.length_b   1.000
_cell.length_c   1.000
_cell.angle_alpha   90.00
_cell.angle_beta   90.00
_cell.angle_gamma   90.00
#
_symmetry.space_group_name_H-M   'P 1'
#
loop_
_entity.id
_entity.type
_entity.pdbx_description
1 polymer ?
#
loop_
_entity_poly.entity_id
_entity_poly.type
_entity_poly.pdbx_seq_one_letter_code
_entity_poly.pdbx_strand_id
1 'polypeptide(L)'
;MESGKRAEAGPSAGVSEDKQQREEREMSEKPLADEVCDDHEDDDDDDDDDDDKKDGAGALAGFVPGPLLSLKEQIEKDKDDDSLSRWKEKLLGCVEEDLNGQMEPEVKFHSIGIISNDLEEVSYPLPLDLNREGLVLFTLKEGSRYQLKLTFSVLHNIVSGLTYSNTVWKAGLKVDQNKGMLGTFAPQREPYVHVLDEETTPSGVLARGIYSANLKFEDDDRRCHMELKYAFEIKKNS
;
A
#
# COMPACT_ATOMS: atom_id res chain seq x y z
N MET A 1 -26.29 -73.65 -32.61
CA MET A 1 -26.23 -72.86 -33.86
C MET A 1 -25.74 -71.48 -33.42
N GLU A 2 -24.45 -71.17 -33.47
CA GLU A 2 -23.57 -71.03 -34.65
C GLU A 2 -23.96 -69.84 -35.56
N SER A 3 -23.04 -68.98 -36.02
CA SER A 3 -21.59 -68.89 -35.68
C SER A 3 -20.91 -67.58 -36.12
N GLY A 4 -19.95 -67.11 -35.32
CA GLY A 4 -18.75 -66.35 -35.75
C GLY A 4 -18.92 -64.88 -36.17
N LYS A 5 -17.90 -64.00 -36.17
CA LYS A 5 -16.48 -64.02 -35.70
C LYS A 5 -16.14 -62.55 -35.32
N ARG A 6 -15.41 -62.21 -34.23
CA ARG A 6 -13.96 -62.39 -33.91
C ARG A 6 -13.02 -61.61 -34.87
N ALA A 7 -11.92 -60.91 -34.52
CA ALA A 7 -11.40 -60.16 -33.33
C ALA A 7 -10.07 -59.46 -33.80
N GLU A 8 -8.92 -59.21 -33.13
CA GLU A 8 -8.38 -59.53 -31.78
C GLU A 8 -7.09 -58.69 -31.48
N ALA A 9 -7.04 -57.90 -30.38
CA ALA A 9 -5.86 -57.30 -29.69
C ALA A 9 -4.85 -56.35 -30.45
N GLY A 10 -3.93 -55.73 -29.67
CA GLY A 10 -2.66 -55.09 -30.12
C GLY A 10 -1.45 -55.98 -29.74
N PRO A 11 -0.24 -55.48 -29.34
CA PRO A 11 0.28 -54.09 -29.24
C PRO A 11 1.77 -53.94 -29.71
N SER A 12 2.52 -52.95 -29.17
CA SER A 12 4.00 -52.92 -28.98
C SER A 12 4.91 -52.23 -30.02
N ALA A 13 6.20 -52.04 -29.65
CA ALA A 13 7.13 -50.99 -30.09
C ALA A 13 8.41 -51.46 -30.85
N GLY A 14 9.19 -50.48 -31.35
CA GLY A 14 10.58 -50.56 -31.86
C GLY A 14 10.98 -49.20 -32.47
N VAL A 15 12.09 -48.48 -32.21
CA VAL A 15 13.49 -48.70 -31.72
C VAL A 15 14.57 -48.64 -32.83
N SER A 16 15.26 -47.50 -32.93
CA SER A 16 16.66 -47.20 -33.40
C SER A 16 16.87 -45.67 -33.21
N GLU A 17 17.96 -45.05 -32.71
CA GLU A 17 19.43 -45.29 -32.73
C GLU A 17 20.06 -45.09 -34.14
N ASP A 18 21.17 -44.39 -34.41
CA ASP A 18 22.30 -43.78 -33.65
C ASP A 18 22.98 -42.68 -34.57
N LYS A 19 24.05 -41.86 -34.33
CA LYS A 19 25.01 -41.70 -33.22
C LYS A 19 25.72 -40.31 -33.11
N GLN A 20 25.52 -39.62 -31.98
CA GLN A 20 26.53 -38.97 -31.08
C GLN A 20 27.90 -38.43 -31.59
N GLN A 21 28.18 -37.13 -31.34
CA GLN A 21 29.49 -36.41 -31.14
C GLN A 21 29.13 -34.92 -30.89
N ARG A 22 29.66 -34.08 -29.98
CA ARG A 22 30.88 -33.97 -29.13
C ARG A 22 32.24 -33.84 -29.84
N GLU A 23 32.81 -32.63 -29.79
CA GLU A 23 34.10 -32.35 -29.11
C GLU A 23 34.20 -30.86 -28.70
N GLU A 24 34.98 -30.57 -27.66
CA GLU A 24 35.35 -29.22 -27.19
C GLU A 24 36.80 -28.91 -27.58
N ARG A 25 37.17 -27.65 -27.91
CA ARG A 25 38.57 -27.15 -27.81
C ARG A 25 38.64 -25.65 -27.48
N GLU A 26 39.44 -25.32 -26.47
CA GLU A 26 39.95 -23.96 -26.19
C GLU A 26 41.29 -23.71 -26.91
N MET A 27 41.68 -22.43 -27.11
CA MET A 27 42.95 -21.87 -26.57
C MET A 27 43.16 -20.38 -26.93
N SER A 28 43.85 -19.65 -26.04
CA SER A 28 44.92 -18.63 -26.29
C SER A 28 44.65 -17.43 -27.24
N GLU A 29 45.10 -16.17 -27.01
CA GLU A 29 45.71 -15.45 -25.87
C GLU A 29 45.54 -13.92 -26.06
N LYS A 30 46.04 -13.10 -25.12
CA LYS A 30 46.15 -11.61 -25.22
C LYS A 30 47.60 -11.22 -25.58
N PRO A 31 48.02 -9.93 -25.60
CA PRO A 31 47.28 -8.65 -25.67
C PRO A 31 47.80 -7.74 -26.81
N LEU A 32 47.30 -6.49 -26.89
CA LEU A 32 48.14 -5.29 -27.00
C LEU A 32 47.29 -4.03 -26.72
N ALA A 33 47.95 -2.95 -26.32
CA ALA A 33 47.39 -1.60 -26.19
C ALA A 33 48.24 -0.65 -27.03
N ASP A 34 47.64 0.43 -27.52
CA ASP A 34 48.36 1.62 -27.95
C ASP A 34 47.44 2.84 -27.80
N GLU A 35 48.00 4.03 -27.65
CA GLU A 35 47.30 5.25 -27.22
C GLU A 35 47.22 6.29 -28.34
N VAL A 36 46.12 7.06 -28.40
CA VAL A 36 46.12 8.46 -28.88
C VAL A 36 45.12 9.25 -28.04
N CYS A 37 45.53 10.46 -27.63
CA CYS A 37 44.74 11.44 -26.90
C CYS A 37 43.77 12.23 -27.80
N ASP A 38 42.75 12.82 -27.19
CA ASP A 38 42.38 14.21 -27.49
C ASP A 38 41.91 14.88 -26.18
N ASP A 39 41.85 16.21 -26.17
CA ASP A 39 42.05 17.03 -24.97
C ASP A 39 41.06 18.20 -24.97
N HIS A 40 40.26 18.35 -23.90
CA HIS A 40 39.54 19.59 -23.57
C HIS A 40 39.33 19.70 -22.05
N GLU A 41 39.59 20.89 -21.52
CA GLU A 41 39.50 21.26 -20.11
C GLU A 41 38.07 21.68 -19.70
N ASP A 42 37.92 21.85 -18.39
CA ASP A 42 36.71 22.19 -17.63
C ASP A 42 35.87 23.36 -18.17
N ASP A 43 34.54 23.26 -18.03
CA ASP A 43 33.65 24.38 -17.75
C ASP A 43 32.65 23.91 -16.66
N ASP A 44 32.65 24.59 -15.51
CA ASP A 44 31.65 24.41 -14.45
C ASP A 44 30.38 25.19 -14.83
N ASP A 45 29.20 24.54 -14.79
CA ASP A 45 27.90 25.22 -14.75
C ASP A 45 27.03 24.52 -13.68
N ASP A 46 26.62 25.27 -12.66
CA ASP A 46 25.93 24.78 -11.46
C ASP A 46 24.44 24.44 -11.70
N ASP A 47 23.91 23.58 -10.82
CA ASP A 47 22.50 23.41 -10.40
C ASP A 47 21.39 24.14 -11.19
N ASP A 48 20.54 23.36 -11.89
CA ASP A 48 19.08 23.54 -11.84
C ASP A 48 18.35 22.23 -12.26
N ASP A 49 18.53 21.16 -11.47
CA ASP A 49 17.90 19.84 -11.68
C ASP A 49 16.42 19.84 -11.21
N ASP A 50 15.60 20.75 -11.79
CA ASP A 50 14.17 20.96 -11.51
C ASP A 50 13.27 19.81 -12.06
N ASP A 51 13.54 18.58 -11.65
CA ASP A 51 12.68 17.41 -11.91
C ASP A 51 11.51 17.31 -10.87
N ASP A 52 11.19 18.41 -10.17
CA ASP A 52 10.11 18.51 -9.16
C ASP A 52 8.71 18.61 -9.82
N LYS A 53 8.48 17.79 -10.86
CA LYS A 53 7.25 17.72 -11.64
C LYS A 53 6.78 16.31 -11.98
N LYS A 54 7.01 15.36 -11.06
CA LYS A 54 6.42 14.01 -11.11
C LYS A 54 5.59 13.61 -9.88
N ASP A 55 5.26 14.55 -9.00
CA ASP A 55 4.42 14.29 -7.83
C ASP A 55 2.94 14.09 -8.23
N GLY A 56 2.62 12.88 -8.70
CA GLY A 56 1.29 12.52 -9.22
C GLY A 56 1.01 11.01 -9.34
N ALA A 57 1.96 10.14 -8.97
CA ALA A 57 1.77 8.69 -8.94
C ALA A 57 0.92 8.28 -7.72
N GLY A 58 -0.41 8.38 -7.85
CA GLY A 58 -1.37 8.02 -6.81
C GLY A 58 -2.79 7.90 -7.35
N ALA A 59 -3.20 8.83 -8.20
CA ALA A 59 -4.26 8.57 -9.16
C ALA A 59 -3.72 7.69 -10.30
N LEU A 60 -4.49 6.70 -10.74
CA LEU A 60 -4.35 6.17 -12.10
C LEU A 60 -4.50 7.35 -13.06
N ALA A 61 -3.50 7.62 -13.91
CA ALA A 61 -3.46 8.85 -14.70
C ALA A 61 -4.66 8.98 -15.64
N GLY A 62 -5.63 9.82 -15.28
CA GLY A 62 -6.90 9.99 -15.99
C GLY A 62 -8.13 9.33 -15.34
N PHE A 63 -8.02 8.72 -14.15
CA PHE A 63 -9.18 8.32 -13.35
C PHE A 63 -9.94 9.56 -12.88
N VAL A 64 -11.27 9.52 -13.04
CA VAL A 64 -12.21 10.54 -12.56
C VAL A 64 -13.32 9.78 -11.81
N PRO A 65 -13.58 10.10 -10.53
CA PRO A 65 -14.63 9.47 -9.76
C PRO A 65 -16.01 9.62 -10.40
N GLY A 66 -16.91 8.67 -10.10
CA GLY A 66 -18.33 8.81 -10.44
C GLY A 66 -19.00 9.94 -9.65
N PRO A 67 -20.20 10.39 -10.06
CA PRO A 67 -20.97 11.36 -9.28
C PRO A 67 -21.31 10.77 -7.91
N LEU A 68 -21.16 11.57 -6.85
CA LEU A 68 -21.58 11.22 -5.50
C LEU A 68 -23.09 10.95 -5.44
N LEU A 69 -23.47 9.77 -4.94
CA LEU A 69 -24.85 9.34 -4.69
C LEU A 69 -24.95 8.88 -3.24
N SER A 70 -26.09 9.07 -2.56
CA SER A 70 -26.25 8.50 -1.22
C SER A 70 -26.48 6.98 -1.30
N LEU A 71 -25.87 6.23 -0.37
CA LEU A 71 -26.07 4.78 -0.25
C LEU A 71 -27.56 4.41 -0.12
N LYS A 72 -28.36 5.29 0.51
CA LYS A 72 -29.80 5.11 0.69
C LYS A 72 -30.56 5.13 -0.63
N GLU A 73 -30.37 6.16 -1.45
CA GLU A 73 -30.99 6.25 -2.79
C GLU A 73 -30.54 5.08 -3.67
N GLN A 74 -29.26 4.69 -3.57
CA GLN A 74 -28.75 3.54 -4.31
C GLN A 74 -29.40 2.23 -3.87
N ILE A 75 -29.63 1.99 -2.57
CA ILE A 75 -30.35 0.80 -2.09
C ILE A 75 -31.81 0.85 -2.57
N GLU A 76 -32.53 1.94 -2.33
CA GLU A 76 -33.95 2.10 -2.65
C GLU A 76 -34.25 1.91 -4.14
N LYS A 77 -33.37 2.39 -5.02
CA LYS A 77 -33.53 2.30 -6.48
C LYS A 77 -33.59 0.86 -7.03
N ASP A 78 -32.80 -0.05 -6.46
CA ASP A 78 -32.70 -1.43 -6.99
C ASP A 78 -33.48 -2.45 -6.13
N LYS A 79 -34.38 -1.96 -5.27
CA LYS A 79 -35.21 -2.75 -4.35
C LYS A 79 -36.17 -3.73 -5.05
N ASP A 80 -36.59 -3.40 -6.27
CA ASP A 80 -37.41 -4.28 -7.11
C ASP A 80 -36.56 -5.35 -7.85
N ASP A 81 -35.23 -5.32 -7.72
CA ASP A 81 -34.32 -6.35 -8.23
C ASP A 81 -33.80 -7.24 -7.09
N ASP A 82 -34.38 -8.43 -7.04
CA ASP A 82 -34.08 -9.52 -6.10
C ASP A 82 -32.59 -9.96 -6.11
N SER A 83 -31.89 -9.75 -7.23
CA SER A 83 -30.49 -10.13 -7.42
C SER A 83 -29.51 -9.03 -6.97
N LEU A 84 -29.80 -7.77 -7.32
CA LEU A 84 -29.01 -6.61 -6.86
C LEU A 84 -29.20 -6.37 -5.36
N SER A 85 -30.40 -6.57 -4.83
CA SER A 85 -30.69 -6.46 -3.40
C SER A 85 -29.86 -7.45 -2.58
N ARG A 86 -29.85 -8.74 -2.94
CA ARG A 86 -29.03 -9.77 -2.26
C ARG A 86 -27.53 -9.56 -2.44
N TRP A 87 -27.11 -9.02 -3.59
CA TRP A 87 -25.70 -8.66 -3.81
C TRP A 87 -25.24 -7.52 -2.90
N LYS A 88 -26.07 -6.47 -2.71
CA LYS A 88 -25.80 -5.38 -1.76
C LYS A 88 -25.81 -5.87 -0.32
N GLU A 89 -26.83 -6.63 0.09
CA GLU A 89 -26.90 -7.27 1.41
C GLU A 89 -25.62 -8.07 1.70
N LYS A 90 -25.06 -8.76 0.68
CA LYS A 90 -23.84 -9.54 0.81
C LYS A 90 -22.55 -8.72 0.94
N LEU A 91 -22.52 -7.48 0.45
CA LEU A 91 -21.37 -6.57 0.55
C LEU A 91 -21.43 -5.62 1.75
N LEU A 92 -22.62 -5.13 2.08
CA LEU A 92 -22.85 -4.11 3.11
C LEU A 92 -23.29 -4.72 4.45
N GLY A 93 -24.00 -5.86 4.40
CA GLY A 93 -24.82 -6.33 5.51
C GLY A 93 -26.16 -5.58 5.61
N CYS A 94 -26.89 -5.79 6.71
CA CYS A 94 -28.18 -5.16 6.97
C CYS A 94 -28.02 -3.72 7.49
N VAL A 95 -27.62 -2.80 6.60
CA VAL A 95 -27.28 -1.41 6.95
C VAL A 95 -28.49 -0.45 6.86
N GLU A 96 -29.63 -0.90 6.30
CA GLU A 96 -30.78 -0.03 5.96
C GLU A 96 -31.32 0.83 7.11
N GLU A 97 -31.31 0.33 8.36
CA GLU A 97 -31.84 1.05 9.53
C GLU A 97 -31.02 2.29 9.91
N ASP A 98 -29.70 2.26 9.66
CA ASP A 98 -28.76 3.26 10.18
C ASP A 98 -28.51 4.42 9.17
N LEU A 99 -29.14 4.38 7.98
CA LEU A 99 -28.92 5.34 6.89
C LEU A 99 -29.91 6.52 6.90
N ASN A 100 -29.40 7.67 7.32
CA ASN A 100 -30.13 8.95 7.32
C ASN A 100 -30.25 9.62 5.93
N GLY A 101 -29.53 9.15 4.90
CA GLY A 101 -29.56 9.72 3.55
C GLY A 101 -28.62 10.91 3.32
N GLN A 102 -27.63 11.12 4.21
CA GLN A 102 -26.51 12.02 3.94
C GLN A 102 -25.72 11.55 2.70
N MET A 103 -25.30 12.50 1.86
CA MET A 103 -24.50 12.20 0.66
C MET A 103 -23.00 12.10 0.98
N GLU A 104 -22.51 12.89 1.93
CA GLU A 104 -21.08 12.90 2.28
C GLU A 104 -20.77 11.82 3.32
N PRO A 105 -19.71 11.01 3.13
CA PRO A 105 -19.28 10.03 4.12
C PRO A 105 -18.46 10.70 5.23
N GLU A 106 -18.51 10.15 6.44
CA GLU A 106 -17.62 10.52 7.56
C GLU A 106 -16.78 9.30 7.96
N VAL A 107 -15.44 9.44 7.97
CA VAL A 107 -14.53 8.47 8.59
C VAL A 107 -14.15 8.99 9.98
N LYS A 108 -14.58 8.27 11.02
CA LYS A 108 -14.28 8.60 12.40
C LYS A 108 -13.18 7.67 12.94
N PHE A 109 -11.97 8.19 13.08
CA PHE A 109 -10.85 7.48 13.68
C PHE A 109 -10.97 7.44 15.20
N HIS A 110 -10.80 6.25 15.79
CA HIS A 110 -10.93 5.98 17.23
C HIS A 110 -9.59 5.69 17.90
N SER A 111 -8.63 5.11 17.18
CA SER A 111 -7.26 4.90 17.70
C SER A 111 -6.21 4.76 16.59
N ILE A 112 -4.97 5.10 16.95
CA ILE A 112 -3.75 4.76 16.23
C ILE A 112 -2.85 3.93 17.14
N GLY A 113 -2.19 2.93 16.60
CA GLY A 113 -1.23 2.09 17.32
C GLY A 113 -0.09 1.65 16.44
N ILE A 114 0.85 0.91 17.04
CA ILE A 114 2.02 0.38 16.36
C ILE A 114 2.23 -1.09 16.71
N ILE A 115 2.50 -1.89 15.68
CA ILE A 115 2.89 -3.29 15.76
C ILE A 115 4.39 -3.33 15.41
N SER A 116 5.21 -3.95 16.24
CA SER A 116 6.62 -4.20 15.93
C SER A 116 7.08 -5.50 16.60
N ASN A 117 8.11 -6.14 16.05
CA ASN A 117 8.66 -7.39 16.60
C ASN A 117 9.42 -7.17 17.93
N ASP A 118 9.79 -5.92 18.25
CA ASP A 118 10.57 -5.54 19.43
C ASP A 118 9.72 -4.90 20.56
N LEU A 119 8.38 -4.91 20.43
CA LEU A 119 7.43 -4.28 21.34
C LEU A 119 6.13 -5.10 21.46
N GLU A 120 5.39 -4.96 22.56
CA GLU A 120 3.96 -5.31 22.59
C GLU A 120 3.16 -4.27 21.80
N GLU A 121 1.96 -4.62 21.31
CA GLU A 121 1.13 -3.68 20.53
C GLU A 121 0.68 -2.49 21.39
N VAL A 122 1.18 -1.29 21.07
CA VAL A 122 0.80 -0.05 21.76
C VAL A 122 -0.26 0.68 20.95
N SER A 123 -1.35 1.11 21.57
CA SER A 123 -2.42 1.89 20.92
C SER A 123 -2.85 3.09 21.77
N TYR A 124 -3.08 4.22 21.10
CA TYR A 124 -3.52 5.50 21.65
C TYR A 124 -4.89 5.87 21.08
N PRO A 125 -5.85 6.31 21.93
CA PRO A 125 -7.15 6.78 21.45
C PRO A 125 -7.01 8.09 20.68
N LEU A 126 -7.94 8.32 19.75
CA LEU A 126 -8.05 9.54 18.95
C LEU A 126 -9.36 10.29 19.28
N PRO A 127 -9.37 11.64 19.20
CA PRO A 127 -8.23 12.53 18.93
C PRO A 127 -7.23 12.56 20.10
N LEU A 128 -5.97 12.89 19.80
CA LEU A 128 -4.94 13.12 20.82
C LEU A 128 -5.19 14.44 21.55
N ASP A 129 -4.73 14.55 22.80
CA ASP A 129 -4.65 15.82 23.54
C ASP A 129 -3.62 16.76 22.88
N LEU A 130 -4.07 17.56 21.91
CA LEU A 130 -3.25 18.53 21.15
C LEU A 130 -2.56 19.60 22.03
N ASN A 131 -2.96 19.73 23.29
CA ASN A 131 -2.26 20.52 24.32
C ASN A 131 -0.85 19.97 24.68
N ARG A 132 -0.39 18.91 24.00
CA ARG A 132 0.95 18.31 24.14
C ARG A 132 1.70 18.31 22.81
N GLU A 133 1.99 19.49 22.27
CA GLU A 133 2.94 19.64 21.17
C GLU A 133 4.26 18.92 21.50
N GLY A 134 4.74 18.09 20.57
CA GLY A 134 5.94 17.27 20.77
C GLY A 134 5.77 15.98 21.58
N LEU A 135 4.54 15.51 21.83
CA LEU A 135 4.32 14.18 22.44
C LEU A 135 4.85 13.06 21.54
N VAL A 136 5.93 12.41 22.00
CA VAL A 136 6.43 11.15 21.43
C VAL A 136 5.42 10.04 21.74
N LEU A 137 4.71 9.55 20.72
CA LEU A 137 3.78 8.42 20.85
C LEU A 137 4.52 7.08 20.89
N PHE A 138 5.52 6.91 20.03
CA PHE A 138 6.19 5.63 19.83
C PHE A 138 7.70 5.78 20.08
N THR A 139 8.28 4.87 20.86
CA THR A 139 9.73 4.65 20.90
C THR A 139 10.03 3.38 20.14
N LEU A 140 10.80 3.46 19.06
CA LEU A 140 11.18 2.34 18.22
C LEU A 140 12.68 2.04 18.35
N LYS A 141 13.02 0.77 18.19
CA LYS A 141 14.40 0.30 18.12
C LYS A 141 14.94 0.45 16.69
N GLU A 142 16.16 0.95 16.53
CA GLU A 142 16.81 1.13 15.23
C GLU A 142 16.90 -0.20 14.44
N GLY A 143 16.59 -0.16 13.15
CA GLY A 143 16.56 -1.36 12.29
C GLY A 143 15.39 -2.32 12.57
N SER A 144 14.44 -1.96 13.44
CA SER A 144 13.20 -2.73 13.62
C SER A 144 12.20 -2.45 12.50
N ARG A 145 11.48 -3.50 12.11
CA ARG A 145 10.29 -3.46 11.25
C ARG A 145 9.07 -3.10 12.09
N TYR A 146 8.18 -2.27 11.57
CA TYR A 146 6.93 -1.88 12.22
C TYR A 146 5.79 -1.67 11.22
N GLN A 147 4.55 -1.72 11.72
CA GLN A 147 3.35 -1.33 10.99
C GLN A 147 2.49 -0.42 11.86
N LEU A 148 1.89 0.61 11.28
CA LEU A 148 0.86 1.41 11.96
C LEU A 148 -0.49 0.71 11.87
N LYS A 149 -1.21 0.64 12.99
CA LYS A 149 -2.53 0.05 13.13
C LYS A 149 -3.55 1.14 13.40
N LEU A 150 -4.66 1.15 12.68
CA LEU A 150 -5.71 2.15 12.75
C LEU A 150 -7.04 1.47 13.08
N THR A 151 -7.83 2.10 13.95
CA THR A 151 -9.22 1.69 14.19
C THR A 151 -10.15 2.86 13.87
N PHE A 152 -11.12 2.67 12.98
CA PHE A 152 -12.05 3.72 12.54
C PHE A 152 -13.44 3.16 12.20
N SER A 153 -14.47 4.00 12.29
CA SER A 153 -15.80 3.71 11.74
C SER A 153 -16.05 4.57 10.51
N VAL A 154 -16.82 4.04 9.56
CA VAL A 154 -17.42 4.82 8.49
C VAL A 154 -18.88 5.06 8.82
N LEU A 155 -19.36 6.28 8.58
CA LEU A 155 -20.73 6.71 8.80
C LEU A 155 -21.30 7.32 7.51
N HIS A 156 -22.63 7.38 7.45
CA HIS A 156 -23.42 8.11 6.46
C HIS A 156 -23.42 7.57 5.02
N ASN A 157 -22.25 7.40 4.38
CA ASN A 157 -22.14 6.92 3.01
C ASN A 157 -20.88 6.07 2.81
N ILE A 158 -20.73 5.45 1.64
CA ILE A 158 -19.51 4.73 1.24
C ILE A 158 -18.36 5.74 1.04
N VAL A 159 -17.19 5.43 1.59
CA VAL A 159 -15.92 6.11 1.30
C VAL A 159 -15.24 5.36 0.18
N SER A 160 -15.06 5.99 -0.99
CA SER A 160 -14.33 5.41 -2.12
C SER A 160 -12.87 5.84 -2.11
N GLY A 161 -11.96 4.91 -2.41
CA GLY A 161 -10.54 5.22 -2.60
C GLY A 161 -9.89 5.91 -1.41
N LEU A 162 -10.17 5.47 -0.17
CA LEU A 162 -9.51 6.00 1.00
C LEU A 162 -8.00 5.72 0.91
N THR A 163 -7.21 6.78 0.90
CA THR A 163 -5.75 6.76 0.84
C THR A 163 -5.15 7.31 2.14
N TYR A 164 -3.87 6.99 2.36
CA TYR A 164 -3.04 7.66 3.35
C TYR A 164 -1.82 8.30 2.69
N SER A 165 -1.33 9.36 3.32
CA SER A 165 0.04 9.82 3.16
C SER A 165 0.67 10.02 4.54
N ASN A 166 1.83 9.41 4.76
CA ASN A 166 2.63 9.57 5.97
C ASN A 166 3.91 10.31 5.57
N THR A 167 4.08 11.55 6.01
CA THR A 167 5.29 12.34 5.72
C THR A 167 6.11 12.48 6.99
N VAL A 168 7.42 12.25 6.92
CA VAL A 168 8.31 12.19 8.08
C VAL A 168 9.44 13.22 7.96
N TRP A 169 9.70 13.92 9.06
CA TRP A 169 10.77 14.91 9.17
C TRP A 169 11.71 14.62 10.35
N LYS A 170 12.98 14.97 10.18
CA LYS A 170 13.99 15.00 11.25
C LYS A 170 14.65 16.37 11.31
N ALA A 171 14.65 16.99 12.49
CA ALA A 171 15.21 18.33 12.70
C ALA A 171 14.74 19.40 11.68
N GLY A 172 13.51 19.27 11.17
CA GLY A 172 12.91 20.15 10.16
C GLY A 172 13.09 19.69 8.70
N LEU A 173 14.06 18.82 8.40
CA LEU A 173 14.27 18.28 7.05
C LEU A 173 13.30 17.11 6.78
N LYS A 174 12.65 17.08 5.60
CA LYS A 174 11.86 15.93 5.12
C LYS A 174 12.82 14.77 4.86
N VAL A 175 12.57 13.61 5.47
CA VAL A 175 13.45 12.43 5.40
C VAL A 175 12.79 11.20 4.81
N ASP A 176 11.46 11.14 4.81
CA ASP A 176 10.68 10.10 4.15
C ASP A 176 9.26 10.60 3.80
N GLN A 177 8.60 9.93 2.84
CA GLN A 177 7.19 10.09 2.57
C GLN A 177 6.58 8.83 1.94
N ASN A 178 5.79 8.10 2.73
CA ASN A 178 5.00 6.96 2.30
C ASN A 178 3.59 7.40 1.85
N LYS A 179 3.00 6.74 0.85
CA LYS A 179 1.65 6.99 0.30
C LYS A 179 1.04 5.65 -0.12
N GLY A 180 -0.22 5.38 0.23
CA GLY A 180 -0.88 4.11 -0.11
C GLY A 180 -2.41 4.15 -0.05
N MET A 181 -3.06 3.08 -0.53
CA MET A 181 -4.52 2.97 -0.67
C MET A 181 -5.06 1.91 0.30
N LEU A 182 -5.95 2.33 1.21
CA LEU A 182 -6.67 1.44 2.13
C LEU A 182 -7.85 0.76 1.43
N GLY A 183 -8.46 1.45 0.44
CA GLY A 183 -9.55 0.93 -0.40
C GLY A 183 -10.91 1.60 -0.12
N THR A 184 -11.99 0.88 -0.38
CA THR A 184 -13.37 1.37 -0.29
C THR A 184 -14.07 0.77 0.92
N PHE A 185 -14.73 1.61 1.73
CA PHE A 185 -15.31 1.25 3.03
C PHE A 185 -16.77 1.69 3.13
N ALA A 186 -17.64 0.85 3.72
CA ALA A 186 -19.07 1.12 3.85
C ALA A 186 -19.45 1.47 5.30
N PRO A 187 -20.59 2.16 5.54
CA PRO A 187 -21.12 2.31 6.89
C PRO A 187 -21.45 0.95 7.51
N GLN A 188 -20.90 0.66 8.69
CA GLN A 188 -21.15 -0.58 9.45
C GLN A 188 -21.01 -0.32 10.96
N ARG A 189 -21.60 -1.20 11.79
CA ARG A 189 -21.67 -1.03 13.25
C ARG A 189 -20.32 -1.29 13.93
N GLU A 190 -19.61 -2.34 13.52
CA GLU A 190 -18.29 -2.70 14.02
C GLU A 190 -17.19 -1.80 13.39
N PRO A 191 -16.27 -1.20 14.16
CA PRO A 191 -15.15 -0.45 13.59
C PRO A 191 -14.25 -1.31 12.69
N TYR A 192 -13.80 -0.74 11.58
CA TYR A 192 -12.71 -1.29 10.79
C TYR A 192 -11.40 -1.21 11.56
N VAL A 193 -10.61 -2.28 11.46
CA VAL A 193 -9.21 -2.31 11.87
C VAL A 193 -8.37 -2.51 10.61
N HIS A 194 -7.47 -1.57 10.34
CA HIS A 194 -6.58 -1.61 9.18
C HIS A 194 -5.13 -1.49 9.65
N VAL A 195 -4.22 -2.17 8.96
CA VAL A 195 -2.78 -2.14 9.24
C VAL A 195 -2.10 -1.63 7.97
N LEU A 196 -1.33 -0.56 8.09
CA LEU A 196 -0.61 0.03 6.96
C LEU A 196 0.57 -0.86 6.51
N ASP A 197 1.14 -0.51 5.36
CA ASP A 197 2.33 -1.14 4.82
C ASP A 197 3.49 -1.15 5.84
N GLU A 198 4.38 -2.13 5.73
CA GLU A 198 5.45 -2.33 6.70
C GLU A 198 6.66 -1.44 6.40
N GLU A 199 7.02 -0.63 7.39
CA GLU A 199 8.16 0.29 7.35
C GLU A 199 9.32 -0.28 8.19
N THR A 200 10.56 0.11 7.89
CA THR A 200 11.76 -0.27 8.66
C THR A 200 12.50 0.97 9.13
N THR A 201 12.73 1.06 10.44
CA THR A 201 13.45 2.20 11.02
C THR A 201 14.90 2.29 10.55
N PRO A 202 15.42 3.48 10.19
CA PRO A 202 16.84 3.66 9.86
C PRO A 202 17.75 3.32 11.06
N SER A 203 18.99 2.92 10.75
CA SER A 203 19.98 2.43 11.73
C SER A 203 21.22 3.32 11.80
N GLY A 204 21.83 3.40 12.99
CA GLY A 204 23.11 4.06 13.21
C GLY A 204 23.01 5.32 14.07
N VAL A 205 24.17 5.85 14.49
CA VAL A 205 24.23 6.94 15.47
C VAL A 205 23.49 8.21 15.00
N LEU A 206 23.57 8.53 13.71
CA LEU A 206 22.87 9.67 13.09
C LEU A 206 21.38 9.40 12.82
N ALA A 207 20.95 8.14 12.81
CA ALA A 207 19.54 7.75 12.64
C ALA A 207 18.73 7.85 13.95
N ARG A 208 19.37 7.76 15.12
CA ARG A 208 18.68 7.86 16.41
C ARG A 208 18.16 9.28 16.71
N GLY A 209 17.24 9.39 17.67
CA GLY A 209 16.61 10.64 18.11
C GLY A 209 15.15 10.78 17.69
N ILE A 210 14.58 11.96 17.92
CA ILE A 210 13.16 12.25 17.69
C ILE A 210 12.90 12.63 16.22
N TYR A 211 11.80 12.10 15.69
CA TYR A 211 11.21 12.37 14.40
C TYR A 211 9.80 12.94 14.61
N SER A 212 9.39 13.84 13.73
CA SER A 212 8.03 14.36 13.65
C SER A 212 7.39 13.87 12.36
N ALA A 213 6.12 13.46 12.40
CA ALA A 213 5.40 12.94 11.25
C ALA A 213 4.00 13.54 11.13
N ASN A 214 3.47 13.53 9.91
CA ASN A 214 2.12 13.97 9.59
C ASN A 214 1.44 12.88 8.74
N LEU A 215 0.43 12.24 9.32
CA LEU A 215 -0.34 11.17 8.71
C LEU A 215 -1.72 11.70 8.33
N LYS A 216 -1.99 11.79 7.02
CA LYS A 216 -3.20 12.39 6.45
C LYS A 216 -3.99 11.35 5.65
N PHE A 217 -5.32 11.39 5.76
CA PHE A 217 -6.24 10.49 5.06
C PHE A 217 -7.20 11.25 4.14
N GLU A 218 -7.25 10.85 2.87
CA GLU A 218 -8.08 11.49 1.83
C GLU A 218 -8.81 10.45 0.97
N ASP A 219 -10.03 10.77 0.53
CA ASP A 219 -10.84 9.93 -0.36
C ASP A 219 -10.71 10.33 -1.85
N ASP A 220 -11.33 9.56 -2.75
CA ASP A 220 -11.38 9.82 -4.21
C ASP A 220 -11.89 11.24 -4.56
N ASP A 221 -12.81 11.79 -3.77
CA ASP A 221 -13.37 13.14 -3.96
C ASP A 221 -12.44 14.26 -3.42
N ARG A 222 -11.34 13.88 -2.76
CA ARG A 222 -10.37 14.74 -2.05
C ARG A 222 -10.91 15.37 -0.78
N ARG A 223 -11.81 14.68 -0.05
CA ARG A 223 -12.16 15.04 1.33
C ARG A 223 -11.04 14.58 2.27
N CYS A 224 -10.49 15.51 3.04
CA CYS A 224 -9.58 15.18 4.13
C CYS A 224 -10.38 14.70 5.34
N HIS A 225 -10.26 13.42 5.67
CA HIS A 225 -10.97 12.79 6.79
C HIS A 225 -10.24 12.92 8.12
N MET A 226 -8.90 12.92 8.11
CA MET A 226 -8.07 13.21 9.28
C MET A 226 -6.69 13.69 8.82
N GLU A 227 -6.12 14.66 9.55
CA GLU A 227 -4.69 15.00 9.51
C GLU A 227 -4.15 14.89 10.94
N LEU A 228 -3.18 13.99 11.15
CA LEU A 228 -2.62 13.64 12.46
C LEU A 228 -1.13 13.94 12.52
N LYS A 229 -0.77 14.98 13.27
CA LYS A 229 0.62 15.34 13.58
C LYS A 229 1.06 14.61 14.86
N TYR A 230 2.15 13.87 14.78
CA TYR A 230 2.69 13.09 15.90
C TYR A 230 4.22 13.10 15.91
N ALA A 231 4.82 12.61 17.01
CA ALA A 231 6.26 12.37 17.09
C ALA A 231 6.55 10.92 17.48
N PHE A 232 7.72 10.42 17.07
CA PHE A 232 8.27 9.15 17.49
C PHE A 232 9.79 9.26 17.70
N GLU A 233 10.39 8.34 18.45
CA GLU A 233 11.83 8.37 18.76
C GLU A 233 12.50 7.05 18.36
N ILE A 234 13.61 7.12 17.63
CA ILE A 234 14.44 5.96 17.30
C ILE A 234 15.59 5.86 18.31
N LYS A 235 15.66 4.74 19.04
CA LYS A 235 16.71 4.42 20.00
C LYS A 235 17.49 3.16 19.60
N LYS A 236 18.67 2.92 20.20
CA LYS A 236 19.44 1.68 19.97
C LYS A 236 18.74 0.44 20.55
N ASN A 237 18.10 0.62 21.70
CA ASN A 237 17.21 -0.35 22.35
C ASN A 237 15.88 0.37 22.59
N SER A 238 14.76 -0.34 22.46
CA SER A 238 13.45 0.11 22.93
C SER A 238 13.44 0.30 24.46
#